data_AF-A0A7V6TU02-F1
#
_entry.id   AF-A0A7V6TU02-F1
#
_cell.length_a   1.000
_cell.length_b   1.000
_cell.length_c   1.000
_cell.angle_alpha   90.00
_cell.angle_beta   90.00
_cell.angle_gamma   90.00
#
_symmetry.space_group_name_H-M   'P 1'
#
loop_
_entity.id
_entity.type
_entity.pdbx_description
1 polymer ?
#
loop_
_entity_poly.entity_id
_entity_poly.type
_entity_poly.pdbx_seq_one_letter_code
_entity_poly.pdbx_strand_id
1 'polypeptide(L)'
;MRLPEIYLAIDNCFASKRWTKPLEWMEVIKDLGVWFVEASADNECDPLYTSIEYLEDWTDEVNKCTSKTGVEVSSLYSGHGTYATLGLAHTDIRIREKFLNEWLKKMVDTCVKVDAGLGFFCHAFPVSVLMDPKAYESYERDLYNKLAELSKYASGKGLKFISLEQMYSPHQIPWTIKGAE
;
A
#
# COMPACT_ATOMS: atom_id res chain seq x y z
N MET A 1 9.86 22.71 -25.90
CA MET A 1 9.75 22.19 -24.52
C MET A 1 8.47 21.37 -24.47
N ARG A 2 8.54 20.05 -24.28
CA ARG A 2 7.34 19.21 -24.12
C ARG A 2 6.89 19.41 -22.67
N LEU A 3 5.68 19.95 -22.48
CA LEU A 3 5.09 20.04 -21.14
C LEU A 3 4.92 18.61 -20.59
N PRO A 4 5.08 18.40 -19.28
CA PRO A 4 4.87 17.08 -18.69
C PRO A 4 3.40 16.68 -18.88
N GLU A 5 3.18 15.40 -19.19
CA GLU A 5 1.84 14.82 -19.19
C GLU A 5 1.44 14.56 -17.73
N ILE A 6 0.28 15.07 -17.34
CA ILE A 6 -0.28 14.90 -16.00
C ILE A 6 -1.48 13.97 -16.14
N TYR A 7 -1.46 12.87 -15.39
CA TYR A 7 -2.51 11.87 -15.38
C TYR A 7 -3.33 12.02 -14.09
N LEU A 8 -4.66 11.99 -14.21
CA LEU A 8 -5.55 11.98 -13.07
C LEU A 8 -5.82 10.53 -12.65
N ALA A 9 -5.51 10.21 -11.40
CA ALA A 9 -5.88 8.95 -10.76
C ALA A 9 -6.82 9.21 -9.58
N ILE A 10 -7.60 8.20 -9.21
CA ILE A 10 -8.51 8.24 -8.06
C ILE A 10 -8.24 7.07 -7.12
N ASP A 11 -8.17 7.35 -5.82
CA ASP A 11 -8.22 6.33 -4.78
C ASP A 11 -9.64 5.77 -4.69
N ASN A 12 -9.79 4.45 -4.88
CA ASN A 12 -11.09 3.80 -4.84
C ASN A 12 -11.61 3.50 -3.42
N CYS A 13 -11.02 4.05 -2.36
CA CYS A 13 -11.49 3.90 -0.98
C CYS A 13 -12.97 4.32 -0.80
N PHE A 14 -13.49 5.23 -1.63
CA PHE A 14 -14.91 5.59 -1.66
C PHE A 14 -15.84 4.41 -1.96
N ALA A 15 -15.32 3.40 -2.68
CA ALA A 15 -16.06 2.21 -3.10
C ALA A 15 -16.11 1.13 -2.03
N SER A 16 -15.27 1.21 -0.98
CA SER A 16 -15.26 0.23 0.10
C SER A 16 -16.67 0.03 0.67
N LYS A 17 -17.08 -1.24 0.76
CA LYS A 17 -18.41 -1.71 1.20
C LYS A 17 -19.60 -1.30 0.31
N ARG A 18 -19.37 -0.68 -0.84
CA ARG A 18 -20.42 -0.19 -1.76
C ARG A 18 -20.33 -0.85 -3.14
N TRP A 19 -19.16 -0.76 -3.78
CA TRP A 19 -18.85 -1.34 -5.08
C TRP A 19 -17.56 -2.13 -4.92
N THR A 20 -17.69 -3.38 -4.48
CA THR A 20 -16.54 -4.19 -4.03
C THR A 20 -15.94 -5.04 -5.14
N LYS A 21 -16.69 -5.28 -6.23
CA LYS A 21 -16.16 -6.04 -7.37
C LYS A 21 -15.39 -5.15 -8.34
N PRO A 22 -14.29 -5.63 -8.93
CA PRO A 22 -13.51 -4.92 -9.96
C PRO A 22 -14.35 -4.17 -10.99
N LEU A 23 -15.29 -4.86 -11.62
CA LEU A 23 -16.12 -4.24 -12.65
C LEU A 23 -16.98 -3.08 -12.12
N GLU A 24 -17.54 -3.22 -10.92
CA GLU A 24 -18.47 -2.25 -10.33
C GLU A 24 -17.76 -0.91 -10.10
N TRP A 25 -16.60 -0.91 -9.42
CA TRP A 25 -15.88 0.33 -9.17
C TRP A 25 -15.19 0.87 -10.42
N MET A 26 -14.75 0.03 -11.36
CA MET A 26 -14.19 0.50 -12.63
C MET A 26 -15.25 1.22 -13.49
N GLU A 27 -16.49 0.72 -13.53
CA GLU A 27 -17.58 1.38 -14.26
C GLU A 27 -17.92 2.74 -13.65
N VAL A 28 -18.02 2.82 -12.32
CA VAL A 28 -18.24 4.11 -11.63
C VAL A 28 -17.11 5.11 -11.91
N ILE A 29 -15.85 4.68 -11.83
CA ILE A 29 -14.69 5.56 -12.06
C ILE A 29 -14.62 6.02 -13.52
N LYS A 30 -14.91 5.11 -14.46
CA LYS A 30 -14.99 5.43 -15.89
C LYS A 30 -16.07 6.46 -16.18
N ASP A 31 -17.24 6.34 -15.55
CA ASP A 31 -18.34 7.30 -15.72
C ASP A 31 -17.97 8.70 -15.20
N LEU A 32 -17.01 8.80 -14.28
CA LEU A 32 -16.41 10.07 -13.83
C LEU A 32 -15.34 10.61 -14.80
N GLY A 33 -15.02 9.88 -15.88
CA GLY A 33 -14.00 10.25 -16.86
C GLY A 33 -12.56 10.02 -16.39
N VAL A 34 -12.36 9.23 -15.33
CA VAL A 34 -11.04 8.87 -14.80
C VAL A 34 -10.68 7.46 -15.26
N TRP A 35 -9.41 7.26 -15.60
CA TRP A 35 -8.93 6.00 -16.21
C TRP A 35 -7.82 5.32 -15.40
N PHE A 36 -7.31 5.96 -14.35
CA PHE A 36 -6.27 5.43 -13.49
C PHE A 36 -6.77 5.33 -12.05
N VAL A 37 -6.44 4.22 -11.40
CA VAL A 37 -6.93 3.91 -10.06
C VAL A 37 -5.77 3.62 -9.12
N GLU A 38 -5.82 4.22 -7.93
CA GLU A 38 -5.13 3.71 -6.77
C GLU A 38 -6.09 2.76 -6.04
N ALA A 39 -5.82 1.47 -6.08
CA ALA A 39 -6.68 0.44 -5.52
C ALA A 39 -6.40 0.28 -4.02
N SER A 40 -7.31 0.76 -3.19
CA SER A 40 -7.25 0.64 -1.74
C SER A 40 -7.43 -0.81 -1.29
N ALA A 41 -6.57 -1.27 -0.37
CA ALA A 41 -6.67 -2.58 0.26
C ALA A 41 -8.00 -2.78 1.00
N ASP A 42 -8.63 -1.69 1.48
CA ASP A 42 -9.96 -1.72 2.11
C ASP A 42 -11.10 -2.09 1.13
N ASN A 43 -10.82 -2.19 -0.17
CA ASN A 43 -11.77 -2.66 -1.18
C ASN A 43 -11.49 -4.11 -1.57
N GLU A 44 -11.46 -4.98 -0.55
CA GLU A 44 -11.36 -6.44 -0.60
C GLU A 44 -10.01 -7.04 -1.06
N CYS A 45 -8.94 -6.24 -1.23
CA CYS A 45 -7.63 -6.76 -1.65
C CYS A 45 -6.54 -6.75 -0.54
N ASP A 46 -6.93 -6.68 0.73
CA ASP A 46 -6.00 -6.74 1.88
C ASP A 46 -5.70 -8.19 2.34
N PRO A 47 -4.43 -8.66 2.25
CA PRO A 47 -4.05 -10.00 2.70
C PRO A 47 -4.16 -10.24 4.22
N LEU A 48 -4.45 -9.23 5.04
CA LEU A 48 -4.79 -9.42 6.46
C LEU A 48 -6.19 -10.00 6.66
N TYR A 49 -7.13 -9.68 5.75
CA TYR A 49 -8.55 -9.99 5.93
C TYR A 49 -9.08 -11.02 4.93
N THR A 50 -8.31 -11.31 3.89
CA THR A 50 -8.69 -12.28 2.86
C THR A 50 -7.65 -13.39 2.69
N SER A 51 -7.98 -14.39 1.88
CA SER A 51 -7.09 -15.50 1.56
C SER A 51 -6.25 -15.22 0.32
N ILE A 52 -5.16 -15.98 0.14
CA ILE A 52 -4.30 -15.83 -1.04
C ILE A 52 -5.09 -16.24 -2.28
N GLU A 53 -5.86 -17.32 -2.21
CA GLU A 53 -6.69 -17.83 -3.30
C GLU A 53 -7.68 -16.76 -3.78
N TYR A 54 -8.31 -16.06 -2.84
CA TYR A 54 -9.19 -14.93 -3.19
C TYR A 54 -8.42 -13.80 -3.89
N LEU A 55 -7.21 -13.45 -3.42
CA LEU A 55 -6.40 -12.42 -4.08
C LEU A 55 -6.01 -12.85 -5.51
N GLU A 56 -5.75 -14.13 -5.75
CA GLU A 56 -5.48 -14.62 -7.11
C GLU A 56 -6.68 -14.40 -8.02
N ASP A 57 -7.86 -14.84 -7.59
CA ASP A 57 -9.12 -14.62 -8.31
C ASP A 57 -9.39 -13.13 -8.53
N TRP A 58 -9.14 -12.30 -7.52
CA TRP A 58 -9.30 -10.85 -7.58
C TRP A 58 -8.35 -10.22 -8.61
N THR A 59 -7.07 -10.60 -8.64
CA THR A 59 -6.11 -10.09 -9.63
C THR A 59 -6.49 -10.47 -11.06
N ASP A 60 -6.98 -11.70 -11.26
CA ASP A 60 -7.48 -12.15 -12.55
C ASP A 60 -8.72 -11.38 -12.99
N GLU A 61 -9.63 -11.08 -12.06
CA GLU A 61 -10.82 -10.30 -12.33
C GLU A 61 -10.47 -8.84 -12.66
N VAL A 62 -9.54 -8.22 -11.93
CA VAL A 62 -9.02 -6.88 -12.22
C VAL A 62 -8.46 -6.82 -13.64
N ASN A 63 -7.58 -7.74 -14.03
CA ASN A 63 -6.98 -7.74 -15.37
C ASN A 63 -8.03 -7.90 -16.49
N LYS A 64 -9.05 -8.75 -16.28
CA LYS A 64 -10.18 -8.89 -17.20
C LYS A 64 -11.00 -7.60 -17.29
N CYS A 65 -11.26 -6.95 -16.17
CA CYS A 65 -12.03 -5.71 -16.12
C CYS A 65 -11.25 -4.53 -16.71
N THR A 66 -9.94 -4.46 -16.52
CA THR A 66 -9.04 -3.50 -17.19
C THR A 66 -9.18 -3.61 -18.70
N SER A 67 -9.06 -4.83 -19.24
CA SER A 67 -9.21 -5.11 -20.68
C SER A 67 -10.60 -4.72 -21.22
N LYS A 68 -11.65 -4.87 -20.40
CA LYS A 68 -13.03 -4.57 -20.78
C LYS A 68 -13.36 -3.07 -20.71
N THR A 69 -12.89 -2.40 -19.66
CA THR A 69 -13.32 -1.03 -19.34
C THR A 69 -12.37 0.02 -19.90
N GLY A 70 -11.08 -0.30 -19.99
CA GLY A 70 -9.98 0.64 -20.26
C GLY A 70 -9.44 1.33 -19.00
N VAL A 71 -9.98 1.04 -17.81
CA VAL A 71 -9.51 1.60 -16.54
C VAL A 71 -8.34 0.76 -16.03
N GLU A 72 -7.22 1.39 -15.67
CA GLU A 72 -5.99 0.75 -15.23
C GLU A 72 -5.73 0.99 -13.73
N VAL A 73 -5.23 -0.03 -13.03
CA VAL A 73 -4.73 0.11 -11.67
C VAL A 73 -3.28 0.58 -11.73
N SER A 74 -3.02 1.79 -11.24
CA SER A 74 -1.68 2.40 -11.24
C SER A 74 -0.88 2.05 -9.98
N SER A 75 -1.56 1.97 -8.84
CA SER A 75 -1.00 1.56 -7.56
C SER A 75 -2.03 0.75 -6.78
N LEU A 76 -1.56 -0.16 -5.92
CA LEU A 76 -2.34 -0.57 -4.75
C LEU A 76 -1.90 0.28 -3.57
N TYR A 77 -2.83 0.54 -2.65
CA TYR A 77 -2.57 1.35 -1.47
C TYR A 77 -3.05 0.67 -0.19
N SER A 78 -2.32 0.86 0.91
CA SER A 78 -2.72 0.34 2.22
C SER A 78 -4.07 0.88 2.69
N GLY A 79 -4.87 0.05 3.34
CA GLY A 79 -6.15 0.45 3.92
C GLY A 79 -6.07 0.96 5.36
N HIS A 80 -7.22 1.37 5.89
CA HIS A 80 -7.41 1.85 7.26
C HIS A 80 -6.99 0.81 8.32
N GLY A 81 -7.11 -0.48 8.00
CA GLY A 81 -6.71 -1.57 8.90
C GLY A 81 -5.25 -1.44 9.36
N THR A 82 -4.34 -1.16 8.43
CA THR A 82 -2.92 -0.99 8.76
C THR A 82 -2.61 0.34 9.45
N TYR A 83 -3.35 1.40 9.09
CA TYR A 83 -3.26 2.71 9.74
C TYR A 83 -3.62 2.69 11.23
N ALA A 84 -4.52 1.78 11.62
CA ALA A 84 -5.01 1.67 13.00
C ALA A 84 -4.06 0.91 13.96
N THR A 85 -2.91 0.42 13.48
CA THR A 85 -1.99 -0.40 14.27
C THR A 85 -0.55 0.12 14.22
N LEU A 86 0.31 -0.38 15.11
CA LEU A 86 1.75 -0.08 15.06
C LEU A 86 2.47 -0.78 13.88
N GLY A 87 1.83 -1.79 13.28
CA GLY A 87 2.29 -2.54 12.10
C GLY A 87 3.78 -2.89 12.07
N LEU A 88 4.50 -2.39 11.09
CA LEU A 88 5.92 -2.67 10.86
C LEU A 88 6.83 -2.16 11.99
N ALA A 89 6.32 -1.32 12.89
CA ALA A 89 7.00 -0.83 14.08
C ALA A 89 6.39 -1.33 15.41
N HIS A 90 5.55 -2.37 15.36
CA HIS A 90 4.97 -2.99 16.54
C HIS A 90 6.03 -3.41 17.56
N THR A 91 5.76 -3.34 18.87
CA THR A 91 6.76 -3.63 19.91
C THR A 91 7.22 -5.08 19.95
N ASP A 92 6.32 -6.00 19.59
CA ASP A 92 6.62 -7.42 19.39
C ASP A 92 7.19 -7.70 17.99
N ILE A 93 8.41 -8.24 17.94
CA ILE A 93 9.10 -8.59 16.70
C ILE A 93 8.30 -9.57 15.83
N ARG A 94 7.54 -10.49 16.43
CA ARG A 94 6.74 -11.47 15.68
C ARG A 94 5.69 -10.79 14.81
N ILE A 95 5.13 -9.68 15.30
CA ILE A 95 4.16 -8.89 14.54
C ILE A 95 4.84 -8.09 13.44
N ARG A 96 6.03 -7.52 13.70
CA ARG A 96 6.80 -6.82 12.66
C ARG A 96 7.18 -7.77 11.51
N GLU A 97 7.66 -8.96 11.84
CA GLU A 97 7.99 -9.99 10.85
C GLU A 97 6.75 -10.48 10.10
N LYS A 98 5.60 -10.62 10.78
CA LYS A 98 4.34 -10.91 10.11
C LYS A 98 3.93 -9.80 9.14
N PHE A 99 3.98 -8.53 9.54
CA PHE A 99 3.64 -7.40 8.66
C PHE A 99 4.55 -7.34 7.43
N LEU A 100 5.85 -7.57 7.60
CA LEU A 100 6.78 -7.61 6.48
C LEU A 100 6.51 -8.79 5.54
N ASN A 101 6.45 -10.00 6.09
CA ASN A 101 6.48 -11.22 5.30
C ASN A 101 5.10 -11.67 4.82
N GLU A 102 4.07 -11.49 5.64
CA GLU A 102 2.72 -11.98 5.36
C GLU A 102 1.77 -10.90 4.85
N TRP A 103 2.13 -9.62 4.94
CA TRP A 103 1.33 -8.52 4.40
C TRP A 103 2.07 -7.75 3.30
N LEU A 104 3.15 -7.01 3.60
CA LEU A 104 3.86 -6.18 2.61
C LEU A 104 4.38 -6.97 1.41
N LYS A 105 5.07 -8.10 1.63
CA LYS A 105 5.57 -8.94 0.52
C LYS A 105 4.43 -9.54 -0.31
N LYS A 106 3.28 -9.85 0.30
CA LYS A 106 2.11 -10.32 -0.43
C LYS A 106 1.44 -9.21 -1.22
N MET A 107 1.37 -7.99 -0.68
CA MET A 107 0.93 -6.81 -1.42
C MET A 107 1.82 -6.56 -2.64
N VAL A 108 3.15 -6.70 -2.52
CA VAL A 108 4.09 -6.65 -3.66
C VAL A 108 3.73 -7.70 -4.71
N ASP A 109 3.50 -8.95 -4.31
CA ASP A 109 3.12 -10.02 -5.24
C ASP A 109 1.80 -9.72 -5.97
N THR A 110 0.79 -9.20 -5.26
CA THR A 110 -0.48 -8.74 -5.85
C THR A 110 -0.26 -7.61 -6.85
N CYS A 111 0.56 -6.59 -6.50
CA CYS A 111 0.85 -5.46 -7.38
C CYS A 111 1.51 -5.90 -8.69
N VAL A 112 2.46 -6.85 -8.63
CA VAL A 112 3.13 -7.39 -9.83
C VAL A 112 2.13 -8.08 -10.75
N LYS A 113 1.14 -8.81 -10.20
CA LYS A 113 0.12 -9.51 -10.99
C LYS A 113 -0.83 -8.56 -11.74
N VAL A 114 -1.03 -7.34 -11.25
CA VAL A 114 -1.89 -6.32 -11.89
C VAL A 114 -1.08 -5.19 -12.54
N ASP A 115 0.24 -5.37 -12.68
CA ASP A 115 1.15 -4.40 -13.26
C ASP A 115 1.09 -3.00 -12.60
N ALA A 116 0.98 -2.94 -11.27
CA ALA A 116 0.86 -1.70 -10.50
C ALA A 116 2.09 -1.43 -9.60
N GLY A 117 2.22 -0.20 -9.10
CA GLY A 117 3.10 0.12 -7.98
C GLY A 117 2.46 -0.19 -6.62
N LEU A 118 3.24 -0.06 -5.54
CA LEU A 118 2.73 -0.20 -4.18
C LEU A 118 2.92 1.11 -3.41
N GLY A 119 1.83 1.70 -2.93
CA GLY A 119 1.85 2.75 -1.91
C GLY A 119 1.41 2.21 -0.56
N PHE A 120 1.97 2.70 0.54
CA PHE A 120 1.49 2.32 1.87
C PHE A 120 1.86 3.29 2.97
N PHE A 121 1.15 3.16 4.09
CA PHE A 121 1.59 3.54 5.42
C PHE A 121 1.19 2.45 6.42
N CYS A 122 2.15 1.89 7.17
CA CYS A 122 1.88 0.72 8.01
C CYS A 122 2.69 0.65 9.29
N HIS A 123 3.08 1.79 9.86
CA HIS A 123 3.86 1.79 11.09
C HIS A 123 3.60 2.99 11.97
N ALA A 124 3.65 2.77 13.29
CA ALA A 124 3.66 3.86 14.23
C ALA A 124 4.47 3.49 15.47
N PHE A 125 5.05 4.48 16.14
CA PHE A 125 5.75 4.30 17.40
C PHE A 125 4.82 4.59 18.59
N PRO A 126 4.72 3.68 19.58
CA PRO A 126 3.95 3.97 20.77
C PRO A 126 4.64 5.05 21.60
N VAL A 127 3.87 5.72 22.47
CA VAL A 127 4.38 6.79 23.35
C VAL A 127 5.59 6.33 24.17
N SER A 128 5.61 5.07 24.63
CA SER A 128 6.76 4.53 25.38
C SER A 128 8.07 4.55 24.58
N VAL A 129 8.02 4.37 23.26
CA VAL A 129 9.19 4.48 22.37
C VAL A 129 9.53 5.95 22.12
N LEU A 130 8.52 6.81 21.92
CA LEU A 130 8.74 8.25 21.70
C LEU A 130 9.41 8.95 22.89
N MET A 131 9.13 8.50 24.11
CA MET A 131 9.66 9.10 25.33
C MET A 131 11.08 8.63 25.68
N ASP A 132 11.61 7.62 24.97
CA ASP A 132 12.98 7.12 25.17
C ASP A 132 13.79 7.29 23.87
N PRO A 133 14.75 8.25 23.84
CA PRO A 133 15.58 8.50 22.66
C PRO A 133 16.35 7.28 22.15
N LYS A 134 16.80 6.39 23.05
CA LYS A 134 17.53 5.18 22.65
C LYS A 134 16.58 4.15 22.04
N ALA A 135 15.39 4.00 22.61
CA ALA A 135 14.36 3.14 22.04
C ALA A 135 13.93 3.66 20.66
N TYR A 136 13.69 4.97 20.54
CA TYR A 136 13.34 5.62 19.27
C TYR A 136 14.36 5.31 18.18
N GLU A 137 15.65 5.57 18.43
CA GLU A 137 16.71 5.32 17.45
C GLU A 137 16.79 3.83 17.05
N SER A 138 16.59 2.93 18.02
CA SER A 138 16.57 1.49 17.75
C SER A 138 15.38 1.06 16.88
N TYR A 139 14.19 1.62 17.12
CA TYR A 139 12.97 1.29 16.37
C TYR A 139 13.03 1.89 14.95
N GLU A 140 13.52 3.11 14.82
CA GLU A 140 13.76 3.76 13.53
C GLU A 140 14.74 2.95 12.68
N ARG A 141 15.85 2.49 13.27
CA ARG A 141 16.81 1.64 12.56
C ARG A 141 16.21 0.31 12.12
N ASP A 142 15.42 -0.36 12.97
CA ASP A 142 14.74 -1.61 12.60
C ASP A 142 13.73 -1.37 11.47
N LEU A 143 12.96 -0.28 11.53
CA LEU A 143 12.02 0.11 10.49
C LEU A 143 12.74 0.31 9.14
N TYR A 144 13.83 1.10 9.10
CA TYR A 144 14.58 1.32 7.86
C TYR A 144 15.19 0.04 7.31
N ASN A 145 15.69 -0.86 8.16
CA ASN A 145 16.18 -2.17 7.71
C ASN A 145 15.07 -2.99 7.05
N LYS A 146 13.86 -2.98 7.61
CA LYS A 146 12.69 -3.70 7.05
C LYS A 146 12.20 -3.08 5.75
N LEU A 147 12.18 -1.75 5.65
CA LEU A 147 11.86 -1.04 4.40
C LEU A 147 12.91 -1.32 3.32
N ALA A 148 14.19 -1.37 3.66
CA ALA A 148 15.26 -1.75 2.75
C ALA A 148 15.13 -3.22 2.28
N GLU A 149 14.75 -4.13 3.18
CA GLU A 149 14.46 -5.52 2.83
C GLU A 149 13.27 -5.63 1.87
N LEU A 150 12.17 -4.91 2.14
CA LEU A 150 11.03 -4.85 1.25
C LEU A 150 11.41 -4.32 -0.13
N SER A 151 12.18 -3.23 -0.18
CA SER A 151 12.66 -2.63 -1.44
C SER A 151 13.46 -3.63 -2.27
N LYS A 152 14.38 -4.38 -1.64
CA LYS A 152 15.13 -5.45 -2.31
C LYS A 152 14.22 -6.56 -2.82
N TYR A 153 13.24 -6.98 -2.03
CA TYR A 153 12.27 -8.00 -2.42
C TYR A 153 11.43 -7.55 -3.63
N ALA A 154 10.89 -6.33 -3.58
CA ALA A 154 10.06 -5.77 -4.63
C ALA A 154 10.83 -5.55 -5.94
N SER A 155 12.07 -5.06 -5.87
CA SER A 155 12.94 -4.96 -7.03
C SER A 155 13.22 -6.33 -7.64
N GLY A 156 13.47 -7.36 -6.82
CA GLY A 156 13.67 -8.73 -7.29
C GLY A 156 12.42 -9.36 -7.93
N LYS A 157 11.22 -8.85 -7.64
CA LYS A 157 9.95 -9.27 -8.24
C LYS A 157 9.55 -8.45 -9.47
N GLY A 158 10.28 -7.37 -9.79
CA GLY A 158 9.98 -6.50 -10.93
C GLY A 158 8.88 -5.47 -10.67
N LEU A 159 8.62 -5.12 -9.40
CA LEU A 159 7.64 -4.08 -9.06
C LEU A 159 8.07 -2.71 -9.62
N LYS A 160 7.11 -1.94 -10.17
CA LYS A 160 7.37 -0.63 -10.79
C LYS A 160 7.97 0.38 -9.82
N PHE A 161 7.36 0.52 -8.64
CA PHE A 161 7.81 1.42 -7.59
C PHE A 161 7.21 1.03 -6.24
N ILE A 162 7.86 1.49 -5.18
CA ILE A 162 7.29 1.59 -3.83
C ILE A 162 7.17 3.07 -3.49
N SER A 163 6.04 3.44 -2.87
CA SER A 163 5.82 4.74 -2.25
C SER A 163 5.46 4.54 -0.78
N LEU A 164 6.06 5.34 0.09
CA LEU A 164 5.70 5.42 1.50
C LEU A 164 5.07 6.78 1.75
N GLU A 165 3.86 6.83 2.29
CA GLU A 165 3.22 8.10 2.63
C GLU A 165 3.88 8.76 3.83
N GLN A 166 4.25 10.02 3.62
CA GLN A 166 4.71 10.90 4.68
C GLN A 166 3.50 11.35 5.49
N MET A 167 3.54 11.14 6.81
CA MET A 167 2.48 11.53 7.71
C MET A 167 2.76 12.90 8.34
N TYR A 168 2.04 13.22 9.41
CA TYR A 168 1.98 14.55 10.01
C TYR A 168 2.29 14.56 11.51
N SER A 169 2.86 13.47 12.05
CA SER A 169 3.11 13.36 13.49
C SER A 169 4.40 12.59 13.83
N PRO A 170 5.08 12.91 14.95
CA PRO A 170 6.33 12.25 15.34
C PRO A 170 6.24 10.74 15.59
N HIS A 171 5.04 10.21 15.83
CA HIS A 171 4.84 8.76 15.98
C HIS A 171 4.69 8.05 14.63
N GLN A 172 4.58 8.78 13.53
CA GLN A 172 4.32 8.27 12.19
C GLN A 172 5.42 8.76 11.24
N ILE A 173 6.64 8.28 11.41
CA ILE A 173 7.77 8.72 10.57
C ILE A 173 7.66 8.14 9.15
N PRO A 174 8.09 8.84 8.09
CA PRO A 174 8.54 10.22 8.08
C PRO A 174 7.36 11.18 8.23
N TRP A 175 7.59 12.30 8.93
CA TRP A 175 6.54 13.30 9.21
C TRP A 175 6.98 14.75 8.92
N THR A 176 8.21 14.93 8.43
CA THR A 176 8.75 16.21 7.97
C THR A 176 9.36 16.03 6.60
N ILE A 177 9.45 17.11 5.82
CA ILE A 177 10.09 17.10 4.49
C ILE A 177 11.49 16.50 4.57
N LYS A 178 12.32 16.98 5.51
CA LYS A 178 13.69 16.48 5.73
C LYS A 178 13.74 15.00 6.11
N GLY A 179 12.71 14.48 6.78
CA GLY A 179 12.65 13.08 7.16
C GLY A 179 12.29 12.14 6.00
N ALA A 180 11.75 12.68 4.90
CA ALA A 180 11.36 11.92 3.72
C ALA A 180 12.41 11.99 2.57
N GLU A 181 13.50 12.76 2.76
CA GLU A 181 14.65 12.86 1.85
C GLU A 181 15.71 11.78 2.15
#